data_AF-A0A7S0F3J1-F1
#
_entry.id   AF-A0A7S0F3J1-F1
#
_cell.length_a   1.000
_cell.length_b   1.000
_cell.length_c   1.000
_cell.angle_alpha   90.00
_cell.angle_beta   90.00
_cell.angle_gamma   90.00
#
_symmetry.space_group_name_H-M   'P 1'
#
loop_
_entity.id
_entity.type
_entity.pdbx_description
1 polymer ?
#
loop_
_entity_poly.entity_id
_entity_poly.type
_entity_poly.pdbx_seq_one_letter_code
_entity_poly.pdbx_strand_id
1 'polypeptide(L)'
;MKPDPLENLMSKFDITGQTLALQRNGPSVEGSASSSAANDHEPEPEPLQPPRSASRKSLPSSKPSAHKQLKHALSVNAAHVITNDYMMLSQPLSEGIMLMDRSERRLVMVRSLGELLPLRTYNTEYGNILCRVSKHKARLANTIEVDVTSDEVDWDATLGRIALDQAGGHPEDEERMAAYKAFAAPGVPGTSMDRSSGGYSSGSASTAAEANGEAALSGERLQEKQAIAKLEALQLRMSEIETWFASVKAEAAGERQMREQANSRSLMLQERCVRFQEQLERLQTENAALRSRVADVGVAEKTGLK
;
A
#
# COMPACT_ATOMS: atom_id res chain seq x y z
N MET A 1 14.43 -15.55 -52.87
CA MET A 1 15.07 -15.18 -51.59
C MET A 1 13.98 -15.04 -50.56
N LYS A 2 14.01 -15.82 -49.48
CA LYS A 2 13.02 -15.76 -48.40
C LYS A 2 13.44 -14.63 -47.44
N PRO A 3 12.54 -13.71 -47.05
CA PRO A 3 12.89 -12.65 -46.10
C PRO A 3 13.15 -13.24 -44.71
N ASP A 4 14.13 -12.67 -44.01
CA ASP A 4 14.56 -13.09 -42.68
C ASP A 4 13.47 -12.82 -41.63
N PRO A 5 13.16 -13.79 -40.74
CA PRO A 5 12.14 -13.63 -39.70
C PRO A 5 12.53 -12.65 -38.57
N LEU A 6 13.75 -12.08 -38.60
CA LEU A 6 14.25 -11.14 -37.59
C LEU A 6 13.95 -9.67 -37.88
N GLU A 7 13.70 -9.28 -39.15
CA GLU A 7 13.34 -7.89 -39.46
C GLU A 7 11.91 -7.54 -39.02
N ASN A 8 11.04 -8.53 -38.82
CA ASN A 8 9.65 -8.30 -38.42
C ASN A 8 9.45 -8.11 -36.90
N LEU A 9 10.51 -8.25 -36.09
CA LEU A 9 10.47 -8.05 -34.64
C LEU A 9 10.98 -6.67 -34.21
N MET A 10 11.77 -5.97 -35.04
CA MET A 10 12.26 -4.63 -34.73
C MET A 10 11.33 -3.50 -35.16
N SER A 11 10.34 -3.75 -36.02
CA SER A 11 9.35 -2.72 -36.42
C SER A 11 8.22 -2.50 -35.39
N LYS A 12 8.16 -3.28 -34.30
CA LYS A 12 7.13 -3.13 -33.25
C LYS A 12 7.60 -2.37 -32.01
N PHE A 13 8.84 -1.89 -31.99
CA PHE A 13 9.40 -1.09 -30.90
C PHE A 13 9.75 0.33 -31.37
N ASP A 14 8.84 0.98 -32.08
CA ASP A 14 8.82 2.44 -32.17
C ASP A 14 8.38 3.00 -30.80
N ILE A 15 9.34 3.04 -29.88
CA ILE A 15 9.29 3.82 -28.65
C ILE A 15 9.51 5.28 -29.07
N THR A 16 8.46 5.89 -29.64
CA THR A 16 8.38 7.34 -29.78
C THR A 16 7.66 7.89 -28.56
N GLY A 17 8.33 8.81 -27.87
CA GLY A 17 7.89 9.40 -26.62
C GLY A 17 6.52 10.07 -26.72
N GLN A 18 5.49 9.37 -26.26
CA GLN A 18 4.24 9.99 -25.86
C GLN A 18 4.36 10.42 -24.39
N THR A 19 4.69 11.69 -24.21
CA THR A 19 4.36 12.44 -23.00
C THR A 19 2.85 12.41 -22.87
N LEU A 20 2.34 11.59 -21.94
CA LEU A 20 0.92 11.58 -21.58
C LEU A 20 0.57 12.93 -20.96
N ALA A 21 -0.04 13.78 -21.78
CA ALA A 21 -0.82 14.91 -21.31
C ALA A 21 -1.97 14.36 -20.46
N LEU A 22 -1.90 14.58 -19.15
CA LEU A 22 -3.02 14.41 -18.23
C LEU A 22 -4.17 15.32 -18.68
N GLN A 23 -5.08 14.78 -19.48
CA GLN A 23 -6.38 15.38 -19.75
C GLN A 23 -7.20 15.34 -18.46
N ARG A 24 -7.23 16.50 -17.82
CA ARG A 24 -8.07 16.82 -16.66
C ARG A 24 -9.49 17.10 -17.16
N ASN A 25 -10.25 16.04 -17.46
CA ASN A 25 -11.70 16.12 -17.70
C ASN A 25 -12.44 15.54 -16.50
N GLY A 26 -12.70 16.37 -15.50
CA GLY A 26 -13.74 16.09 -14.51
C GLY A 26 -15.09 16.57 -15.05
N PRO A 27 -16.19 15.84 -14.88
CA PRO A 27 -17.52 16.35 -15.21
C PRO A 27 -17.89 17.48 -14.25
N SER A 28 -18.13 18.68 -14.81
CA SER A 28 -18.74 19.80 -14.11
C SER A 28 -20.21 19.48 -13.91
N VAL A 29 -20.60 19.11 -12.70
CA VAL A 29 -22.01 18.98 -12.31
C VAL A 29 -22.52 20.39 -12.03
N GLU A 30 -22.99 21.08 -13.07
CA GLU A 30 -23.85 22.24 -12.90
C GLU A 30 -25.25 21.75 -12.51
N GLY A 31 -25.59 21.97 -11.24
CA GLY A 31 -26.92 21.74 -10.72
C GLY A 31 -27.90 22.76 -11.29
N SER A 32 -28.68 22.33 -12.27
CA SER A 32 -29.92 22.99 -12.68
C SER A 32 -30.95 22.89 -11.54
N ALA A 33 -31.13 23.98 -10.80
CA ALA A 33 -32.26 24.16 -9.90
C ALA A 33 -33.27 25.13 -10.53
N SER A 34 -34.44 24.59 -10.86
CA SER A 34 -35.70 25.29 -11.14
C SER A 34 -36.79 24.23 -10.90
N SER A 35 -37.88 24.43 -10.17
CA SER A 35 -38.51 25.63 -9.63
C SER A 35 -39.55 25.25 -8.55
N SER A 36 -39.99 26.28 -7.80
CA SER A 36 -41.37 26.53 -7.32
C SER A 36 -42.02 25.61 -6.27
N ALA A 37 -42.15 26.14 -5.05
CA ALA A 37 -43.44 26.26 -4.35
C ALA A 37 -43.36 27.42 -3.34
N ALA A 38 -44.45 28.19 -3.29
CA ALA A 38 -44.60 29.47 -2.61
C ALA A 38 -44.64 29.38 -1.08
N ASN A 39 -44.18 30.44 -0.42
CA ASN A 39 -44.77 30.93 0.81
C ASN A 39 -44.48 32.43 0.96
N ASP A 40 -45.57 33.19 1.08
CA ASP A 40 -45.63 34.61 1.39
C ASP A 40 -44.94 34.92 2.72
N HIS A 41 -43.93 35.78 2.69
CA HIS A 41 -43.60 36.61 3.84
C HIS A 41 -42.95 37.91 3.37
N GLU A 42 -43.66 39.01 3.58
CA GLU A 42 -43.20 40.39 3.45
C GLU A 42 -42.11 40.71 4.48
N PRO A 43 -41.00 41.35 4.06
CA PRO A 43 -40.41 42.38 4.93
C PRO A 43 -40.05 43.68 4.20
N GLU A 44 -40.09 44.76 4.99
CA GLU A 44 -39.86 46.18 4.70
C GLU A 44 -38.67 46.54 3.79
N PRO A 45 -38.74 47.70 3.08
CA PRO A 45 -37.64 48.22 2.29
C PRO A 45 -36.69 49.10 3.15
N GLU A 46 -35.47 48.63 3.39
CA GLU A 46 -34.36 49.48 3.82
C GLU A 46 -33.67 50.20 2.64
N PRO A 47 -33.07 51.38 2.85
CA PRO A 47 -32.65 52.28 1.78
C PRO A 47 -31.32 51.91 1.12
N LEU A 48 -31.30 52.15 -0.19
CA LEU A 48 -30.20 52.00 -1.15
C LEU A 48 -28.86 52.59 -0.66
N GLN A 49 -27.87 51.73 -0.44
CA GLN A 49 -26.46 52.13 -0.41
C GLN A 49 -25.84 52.05 -1.82
N PRO A 50 -24.99 53.02 -2.22
CA PRO A 50 -24.33 53.00 -3.53
C PRO A 50 -23.23 51.93 -3.60
N PRO A 51 -22.95 51.37 -4.80
CA PRO A 51 -22.01 50.27 -4.96
C PRO A 51 -20.57 50.75 -4.71
N ARG A 52 -19.98 50.27 -3.62
CA ARG A 52 -18.53 50.38 -3.40
C ARG A 52 -17.82 49.49 -4.41
N SER A 53 -17.03 50.11 -5.27
CA SER A 53 -16.09 49.48 -6.21
C SER A 53 -15.14 48.55 -5.46
N ALA A 54 -15.49 47.26 -5.44
CA ALA A 54 -14.61 46.21 -4.97
C ALA A 54 -13.43 46.09 -5.94
N SER A 55 -12.30 46.70 -5.57
CA SER A 55 -11.00 46.40 -6.15
C SER A 55 -10.75 44.90 -6.01
N ARG A 56 -10.99 44.14 -7.10
CA ARG A 56 -10.52 42.76 -7.27
C ARG A 56 -8.99 42.78 -7.16
N LYS A 57 -8.47 42.61 -5.95
CA LYS A 57 -7.10 42.15 -5.72
C LYS A 57 -7.01 40.76 -6.33
N SER A 58 -6.45 40.69 -7.53
CA SER A 58 -6.08 39.44 -8.18
C SER A 58 -5.15 38.66 -7.24
N LEU A 59 -5.65 37.53 -6.73
CA LEU A 59 -4.84 36.56 -6.00
C LEU A 59 -3.68 36.12 -6.92
N PRO A 60 -2.42 36.21 -6.48
CA PRO A 60 -1.31 35.72 -7.28
C PRO A 60 -1.44 34.20 -7.40
N SER A 61 -1.88 33.73 -8.57
CA SER A 61 -1.84 32.33 -8.99
C SER A 61 -0.38 31.94 -9.21
N SER A 62 0.39 31.77 -8.13
CA SER A 62 1.73 31.22 -8.21
C SER A 62 1.59 29.72 -8.41
N LYS A 63 1.87 29.25 -9.63
CA LYS A 63 1.96 27.82 -9.91
C LYS A 63 2.88 27.16 -8.87
N PRO A 64 2.48 26.06 -8.22
CA PRO A 64 3.30 25.42 -7.21
C PRO A 64 4.61 24.96 -7.85
N SER A 65 5.74 25.27 -7.22
CA SER A 65 7.08 24.85 -7.67
C SER A 65 7.12 23.34 -7.95
N ALA A 66 7.87 22.90 -8.96
CA ALA A 66 8.00 21.47 -9.31
C ALA A 66 8.32 20.56 -8.11
N HIS A 67 9.15 21.03 -7.18
CA HIS A 67 9.47 20.31 -5.94
C HIS A 67 8.25 20.09 -5.02
N LYS A 68 7.34 21.08 -4.91
CA LYS A 68 6.07 20.94 -4.18
C LYS A 68 5.13 19.95 -4.87
N GLN A 69 5.10 19.98 -6.21
CA GLN A 69 4.31 19.02 -7.00
C GLN A 69 4.83 17.59 -6.83
N LEU A 70 6.15 17.38 -6.84
CA LEU A 70 6.77 16.07 -6.60
C LEU A 70 6.47 15.56 -5.19
N LYS A 71 6.64 16.38 -4.16
CA LYS A 71 6.29 16.01 -2.77
C LYS A 71 4.82 15.61 -2.64
N HIS A 72 3.92 16.37 -3.28
CA HIS A 72 2.50 16.04 -3.32
C HIS A 72 2.25 14.70 -4.01
N ALA A 73 2.85 14.47 -5.18
CA ALA A 73 2.72 13.22 -5.91
C ALA A 73 3.20 12.01 -5.10
N LEU A 74 4.35 12.11 -4.42
CA LEU A 74 4.87 11.07 -3.54
C LEU A 74 3.95 10.82 -2.34
N SER A 75 3.41 11.88 -1.74
CA SER A 75 2.46 11.76 -0.64
C SER A 75 1.16 11.10 -1.07
N VAL A 76 0.64 11.42 -2.25
CA VAL A 76 -0.57 10.79 -2.81
C VAL A 76 -0.31 9.31 -3.08
N ASN A 77 0.84 8.97 -3.65
CA ASN A 77 1.21 7.57 -3.88
C ASN A 77 1.33 6.78 -2.57
N ALA A 78 1.99 7.35 -1.54
CA ALA A 78 2.08 6.73 -0.23
C ALA A 78 0.69 6.54 0.40
N ALA A 79 -0.20 7.52 0.29
CA ALA A 79 -1.57 7.40 0.77
C ALA A 79 -2.34 6.28 0.05
N HIS A 80 -2.19 6.14 -1.28
CA HIS A 80 -2.82 5.05 -2.01
C HIS A 80 -2.33 3.68 -1.57
N VAL A 81 -1.02 3.53 -1.38
CA VAL A 81 -0.42 2.27 -0.92
C VAL A 81 -0.92 1.89 0.48
N ILE A 82 -0.93 2.83 1.42
CA ILE A 82 -1.45 2.61 2.77
C ILE A 82 -2.95 2.30 2.76
N THR A 83 -3.72 2.99 1.91
CA THR A 83 -5.17 2.76 1.79
C THR A 83 -5.46 1.36 1.27
N ASN A 84 -4.69 0.89 0.28
CA ASN A 84 -4.85 -0.46 -0.26
C ASN A 84 -4.58 -1.53 0.80
N ASP A 85 -3.47 -1.39 1.54
CA ASP A 85 -3.15 -2.27 2.67
C ASP A 85 -4.26 -2.24 3.73
N TYR A 86 -4.76 -1.05 4.09
CA TYR A 86 -5.84 -0.94 5.06
C TYR A 86 -7.10 -1.67 4.59
N MET A 87 -7.53 -1.48 3.34
CA MET A 87 -8.73 -2.13 2.81
C MET A 87 -8.58 -3.66 2.83
N MET A 88 -7.42 -4.18 2.41
CA MET A 88 -7.13 -5.61 2.43
C MET A 88 -7.15 -6.17 3.85
N LEU A 89 -6.47 -5.51 4.80
CA LEU A 89 -6.36 -5.98 6.19
C LEU A 89 -7.65 -5.80 7.00
N SER A 90 -8.53 -4.88 6.58
CA SER A 90 -9.83 -4.66 7.25
C SER A 90 -10.87 -5.73 6.92
N GLN A 91 -10.62 -6.56 5.91
CA GLN A 91 -11.50 -7.65 5.50
C GLN A 91 -11.03 -8.99 6.07
N PRO A 92 -11.93 -9.96 6.30
CA PRO A 92 -11.55 -11.32 6.70
C PRO A 92 -10.55 -11.94 5.71
N LEU A 93 -9.43 -12.45 6.22
CA LEU A 93 -8.32 -12.93 5.39
C LEU A 93 -8.52 -14.40 4.98
N SER A 94 -9.55 -14.68 4.18
CA SER A 94 -9.93 -16.06 3.82
C SER A 94 -8.82 -16.91 3.19
N GLU A 95 -7.91 -16.29 2.44
CA GLU A 95 -6.76 -16.94 1.79
C GLU A 95 -5.44 -16.73 2.56
N GLY A 96 -5.46 -15.88 3.58
CA GLY A 96 -4.28 -15.35 4.25
C GLY A 96 -3.52 -14.31 3.42
N ILE A 97 -2.56 -13.68 4.08
CA ILE A 97 -1.67 -12.67 3.52
C ILE A 97 -0.23 -13.05 3.80
N MET A 98 0.65 -12.90 2.79
CA MET A 98 2.09 -13.03 3.03
C MET A 98 2.63 -11.74 3.63
N LEU A 99 3.29 -11.87 4.78
CA LEU A 99 3.97 -10.77 5.45
C LEU A 99 5.43 -11.11 5.66
N MET A 100 6.31 -10.13 5.55
CA MET A 100 7.73 -10.29 5.88
C MET A 100 7.97 -9.97 7.35
N ASP A 101 8.27 -10.98 8.18
CA ASP A 101 8.68 -10.78 9.57
C ASP A 101 10.08 -10.15 9.59
N ARG A 102 10.20 -8.93 10.13
CA ARG A 102 11.49 -8.21 10.19
C ARG A 102 12.44 -8.78 11.23
N SER A 103 11.91 -9.39 12.30
CA SER A 103 12.73 -9.96 13.37
C SER A 103 13.45 -11.20 12.87
N GLU A 104 12.75 -12.05 12.11
CA GLU A 104 13.28 -13.31 11.58
C GLU A 104 13.71 -13.23 10.11
N ARG A 105 13.47 -12.09 9.44
CA ARG A 105 13.78 -11.85 8.01
C ARG A 105 13.24 -12.94 7.09
N ARG A 106 12.00 -13.38 7.34
CA ARG A 106 11.34 -14.44 6.55
C ARG A 106 9.92 -14.07 6.20
N LEU A 107 9.46 -14.61 5.07
CA LEU A 107 8.05 -14.55 4.69
C LEU A 107 7.24 -15.52 5.54
N VAL A 108 6.17 -15.01 6.11
CA VAL A 108 5.22 -15.74 6.94
C VAL A 108 3.84 -15.57 6.32
N MET A 109 3.17 -16.69 6.07
CA MET A 109 1.77 -16.70 5.65
C MET A 109 0.90 -16.53 6.89
N VAL A 110 0.15 -15.42 6.95
CA VAL A 110 -0.70 -15.06 8.08
C VAL A 110 -2.15 -15.18 7.63
N ARG A 111 -2.90 -16.13 8.20
CA ARG A 111 -4.30 -16.39 7.82
C ARG A 111 -5.29 -15.52 8.57
N SER A 112 -4.85 -14.92 9.66
CA SER A 112 -5.65 -13.98 10.44
C SER A 112 -4.72 -12.94 11.07
N LEU A 113 -5.18 -11.70 11.17
CA LEU A 113 -4.49 -10.68 11.96
C LEU A 113 -4.30 -11.10 13.43
N GLY A 114 -5.12 -12.05 13.91
CA GLY A 114 -4.97 -12.69 15.20
C GLY A 114 -3.70 -13.53 15.32
N GLU A 115 -3.06 -13.97 14.25
CA GLU A 115 -1.81 -14.75 14.30
C GLU A 115 -0.57 -13.88 14.46
N LEU A 116 -0.71 -12.55 14.32
CA LEU A 116 0.40 -11.63 14.49
C LEU A 116 0.92 -11.68 15.93
N LEU A 117 2.22 -11.91 16.04
CA LEU A 117 2.88 -11.96 17.34
C LEU A 117 3.06 -10.52 17.88
N PRO A 118 2.78 -10.27 19.17
CA PRO A 118 3.09 -9.01 19.83
C PRO A 118 4.60 -8.76 19.82
N LEU A 119 4.98 -7.47 19.84
CA LEU A 119 6.36 -6.99 19.73
C LEU A 119 7.10 -7.35 18.43
N ARG A 120 6.48 -8.10 17.53
CA ARG A 120 7.00 -8.32 16.19
C ARG A 120 6.52 -7.26 15.22
N THR A 121 7.37 -7.02 14.23
CA THR A 121 7.13 -6.06 13.18
C THR A 121 7.12 -6.80 11.86
N TYR A 122 6.01 -6.70 11.15
CA TYR A 122 5.80 -7.32 9.86
C TYR A 122 5.81 -6.22 8.80
N ASN A 123 6.32 -6.52 7.62
CA ASN A 123 6.14 -5.66 6.45
C ASN A 123 5.10 -6.29 5.51
N THR A 124 4.18 -5.46 5.03
CA THR A 124 3.26 -5.82 3.94
C THR A 124 4.01 -5.96 2.62
N GLU A 125 3.34 -6.47 1.60
CA GLU A 125 3.89 -6.57 0.23
C GLU A 125 4.33 -5.20 -0.32
N TYR A 126 3.66 -4.12 0.08
CA TYR A 126 4.04 -2.75 -0.31
C TYR A 126 5.03 -2.09 0.64
N GLY A 127 5.58 -2.83 1.60
CA GLY A 127 6.62 -2.34 2.53
C GLY A 127 6.09 -1.49 3.69
N ASN A 128 4.78 -1.44 3.92
CA ASN A 128 4.23 -0.80 5.12
C ASN A 128 4.46 -1.67 6.34
N ILE A 129 4.67 -1.02 7.47
CA ILE A 129 4.88 -1.70 8.75
C ILE A 129 3.53 -2.06 9.37
N LEU A 130 3.36 -3.32 9.75
CA LEU A 130 2.24 -3.84 10.50
C LEU A 130 2.75 -4.43 11.82
N CYS A 131 2.23 -3.94 12.94
CA CYS A 131 2.58 -4.46 14.26
C CYS A 131 1.32 -4.64 15.12
N ARG A 132 1.33 -5.65 15.98
CA ARG A 132 0.22 -5.84 16.91
C ARG A 132 0.42 -4.97 18.15
N VAL A 133 -0.58 -4.13 18.46
CA VAL A 133 -0.51 -3.15 19.56
C VAL A 133 -1.40 -3.56 20.73
N SER A 134 -2.44 -4.35 20.50
CA SER A 134 -3.25 -4.94 21.58
C SER A 134 -3.81 -6.30 21.17
N LYS A 135 -4.51 -6.97 22.09
CA LYS A 135 -5.22 -8.23 21.79
C LYS A 135 -6.15 -8.09 20.58
N HIS A 136 -6.81 -6.94 20.42
CA HIS A 136 -7.83 -6.71 19.40
C HIS A 136 -7.45 -5.66 18.36
N LYS A 137 -6.23 -5.13 18.39
CA LYS A 137 -5.79 -4.08 17.47
C LYS A 137 -4.40 -4.34 16.91
N ALA A 138 -4.30 -4.23 15.60
CA ALA A 138 -3.05 -4.09 14.87
C ALA A 138 -2.87 -2.63 14.44
N ARG A 139 -1.64 -2.22 14.15
CA ARG A 139 -1.31 -0.87 13.70
C ARG A 139 -0.52 -0.94 12.41
N LEU A 140 -1.07 -0.32 11.37
CA LEU A 140 -0.51 -0.20 10.04
C LEU A 140 0.16 1.17 9.88
N ALA A 141 1.32 1.19 9.23
CA ALA A 141 2.13 2.38 8.98
C ALA A 141 2.33 3.25 10.24
N ASN A 142 2.46 2.60 11.40
CA ASN A 142 2.60 3.20 12.74
C ASN A 142 1.48 4.17 13.17
N THR A 143 0.40 4.31 12.41
CA THR A 143 -0.56 5.40 12.58
C THR A 143 -2.01 4.95 12.50
N ILE A 144 -2.32 3.96 11.66
CA ILE A 144 -3.68 3.50 11.42
C ILE A 144 -3.94 2.25 12.27
N GLU A 145 -4.96 2.29 13.12
CA GLU A 145 -5.38 1.11 13.88
C GLU A 145 -6.36 0.28 13.06
N VAL A 146 -6.13 -1.03 13.01
CA VAL A 146 -6.96 -2.02 12.33
C VAL A 146 -7.48 -2.99 13.39
N ASP A 147 -8.80 -3.17 13.43
CA ASP A 147 -9.43 -4.09 14.36
C ASP A 147 -9.19 -5.54 13.94
N VAL A 148 -8.81 -6.37 14.92
CA VAL A 148 -8.49 -7.80 14.75
C VAL A 148 -9.73 -8.67 15.05
N THR A 149 -10.85 -8.05 15.42
CA THR A 149 -12.07 -8.73 15.85
C THR A 149 -12.83 -9.41 14.72
N SER A 150 -12.53 -9.09 13.47
CA SER A 150 -13.28 -9.54 12.30
C SER A 150 -13.10 -11.02 11.95
N ASP A 151 -12.04 -11.67 12.45
CA ASP A 151 -11.62 -12.99 11.96
C ASP A 151 -11.80 -14.14 12.96
N GLU A 152 -12.31 -13.89 14.18
CA GLU A 152 -12.63 -14.87 15.26
C GLU A 152 -11.84 -16.20 15.26
N VAL A 153 -10.54 -16.18 14.96
CA VAL A 153 -9.67 -17.31 15.28
C VAL A 153 -9.45 -17.21 16.77
N ASP A 154 -9.89 -18.23 17.48
CA ASP A 154 -9.84 -18.34 18.94
C ASP A 154 -8.38 -18.14 19.40
N TRP A 155 -8.06 -16.91 19.78
CA TRP A 155 -6.69 -16.42 20.02
C TRP A 155 -5.95 -17.33 21.01
N ASP A 156 -6.69 -17.81 22.00
CA ASP A 156 -6.17 -18.69 23.05
C ASP A 156 -5.81 -20.08 22.48
N ALA A 157 -6.52 -20.56 21.45
CA ALA A 157 -6.19 -21.81 20.74
C ALA A 157 -4.99 -21.67 19.81
N THR A 158 -4.78 -20.50 19.20
CA THR A 158 -3.58 -20.22 18.38
C THR A 158 -2.35 -20.07 19.26
N LEU A 159 -2.47 -19.35 20.39
CA LEU A 159 -1.44 -19.28 21.42
C LEU A 159 -1.11 -20.67 21.99
N GLY A 160 -2.13 -21.48 22.27
CA GLY A 160 -1.94 -22.86 22.73
C GLY A 160 -1.15 -23.70 21.74
N ARG A 161 -1.44 -23.58 20.43
CA ARG A 161 -0.69 -24.27 19.38
C ARG A 161 0.76 -23.78 19.27
N ILE A 162 0.98 -22.47 19.27
CA ILE A 162 2.35 -21.91 19.19
C ILE A 162 3.18 -22.31 20.42
N ALA A 163 2.58 -22.29 21.61
CA ALA A 163 3.25 -22.73 22.84
C ALA A 163 3.59 -24.23 22.82
N LEU A 164 2.77 -25.07 22.18
CA LEU A 164 3.03 -26.50 22.01
C LEU A 164 4.09 -26.77 20.93
N ASP A 165 4.09 -26.01 19.82
CA ASP A 165 5.07 -26.13 18.73
C ASP A 165 6.47 -25.60 19.13
N GLN A 166 6.53 -24.67 20.10
CA GLN A 166 7.77 -24.05 20.59
C GLN A 166 8.40 -24.76 21.81
N ALA A 167 7.92 -25.93 22.20
CA ALA A 167 8.55 -26.73 23.27
C ALA A 167 9.98 -27.23 22.92
N GLY A 168 10.49 -26.95 21.71
CA GLY A 168 11.89 -27.10 21.32
C GLY A 168 12.74 -25.89 21.75
N GLY A 169 13.06 -25.82 23.05
CA GLY A 169 13.61 -24.65 23.75
C GLY A 169 14.67 -23.80 23.04
N HIS A 170 14.28 -22.60 22.64
CA HIS A 170 15.20 -21.51 22.29
C HIS A 170 15.26 -20.51 23.47
N PRO A 171 16.45 -20.02 23.86
CA PRO A 171 16.58 -19.11 25.02
C PRO A 171 15.90 -17.74 24.85
N GLU A 172 15.49 -17.36 23.63
CA GLU A 172 14.68 -16.15 23.39
C GLU A 172 13.19 -16.33 23.77
N ASP A 173 12.76 -17.55 24.07
CA ASP A 173 11.34 -17.87 24.28
C ASP A 173 10.84 -17.50 25.68
N GLU A 174 11.74 -17.41 26.66
CA GLU A 174 11.41 -16.96 28.02
C GLU A 174 11.12 -15.45 28.07
N GLU A 175 11.92 -14.64 27.39
CA GLU A 175 11.66 -13.20 27.22
C GLU A 175 10.37 -12.95 26.42
N ARG A 176 10.12 -13.77 25.40
CA ARG A 176 8.86 -13.74 24.64
C ARG A 176 7.68 -14.04 25.55
N MET A 177 7.67 -15.16 26.28
CA MET A 177 6.60 -15.55 27.21
C MET A 177 6.36 -14.52 28.33
N ALA A 178 7.41 -13.87 28.82
CA ALA A 178 7.30 -12.78 29.79
C ALA A 178 6.62 -11.53 29.19
N ALA A 179 7.02 -11.13 27.99
CA ALA A 179 6.37 -10.05 27.26
C ALA A 179 4.90 -10.38 26.92
N TYR A 180 4.60 -11.62 26.55
CA TYR A 180 3.24 -12.11 26.32
C TYR A 180 2.37 -11.99 27.57
N LYS A 181 2.86 -12.40 28.75
CA LYS A 181 2.13 -12.26 30.02
C LYS A 181 1.89 -10.80 30.38
N ALA A 182 2.85 -9.92 30.12
CA ALA A 182 2.69 -8.48 30.36
C ALA A 182 1.62 -7.86 29.44
N PHE A 183 1.45 -8.38 28.22
CA PHE A 183 0.51 -7.86 27.22
C PHE A 183 -0.92 -8.44 27.33
N ALA A 184 -1.04 -9.69 27.78
CA ALA A 184 -2.33 -10.37 27.97
C ALA A 184 -3.01 -9.99 29.30
N ALA A 185 -2.28 -9.35 30.23
CA ALA A 185 -2.87 -8.76 31.42
C ALA A 185 -3.86 -7.64 31.01
N PRO A 186 -5.05 -7.54 31.63
CA PRO A 186 -5.99 -6.46 31.36
C PRO A 186 -5.33 -5.11 31.66
N GLY A 187 -4.99 -4.35 30.62
CA GLY A 187 -4.19 -3.13 30.76
C GLY A 187 -4.97 -1.99 31.43
N VAL A 188 -4.46 -1.52 32.57
CA VAL A 188 -4.67 -0.16 33.06
C VAL A 188 -3.91 0.79 32.12
N PRO A 189 -4.50 1.89 31.63
CA PRO A 189 -3.93 2.68 30.55
C PRO A 189 -2.79 3.60 31.03
N GLY A 190 -1.64 3.53 30.36
CA GLY A 190 -0.64 4.60 30.32
C GLY A 190 0.76 4.20 30.80
N THR A 191 1.62 3.73 29.89
CA THR A 191 3.08 3.89 30.02
C THR A 191 3.75 3.71 28.67
N SER A 192 4.27 4.80 28.12
CA SER A 192 5.19 4.87 26.98
C SER A 192 6.60 4.48 27.45
N MET A 193 7.25 3.50 26.80
CA MET A 193 8.67 3.23 27.00
C MET A 193 9.49 3.69 25.80
N ASP A 194 10.28 4.74 26.04
CA ASP A 194 11.47 5.14 25.28
C ASP A 194 12.56 4.07 25.40
N ARG A 195 13.23 3.73 24.29
CA ARG A 195 14.42 2.88 24.28
C ARG A 195 15.65 3.70 23.88
N SER A 196 16.50 3.96 24.86
CA SER A 196 17.83 4.57 24.71
C SER A 196 18.85 3.62 24.09
N SER A 197 19.72 4.19 23.28
CA SER A 197 20.88 3.59 22.64
C SER A 197 22.13 3.62 23.54
N GLY A 198 22.92 2.55 23.51
CA GLY A 198 24.30 2.48 24.02
C GLY A 198 24.88 1.11 23.60
N GLY A 199 26.11 0.94 23.09
CA GLY A 199 27.27 1.83 23.02
C GLY A 199 28.38 1.30 23.94
N TYR A 200 29.17 0.31 23.50
CA TYR A 200 30.42 -0.07 24.18
C TYR A 200 31.50 -0.60 23.22
N SER A 201 32.72 -0.26 23.61
CA SER A 201 34.00 -0.29 22.91
C SER A 201 34.92 -1.41 23.43
N SER A 202 36.13 -1.48 22.87
CA SER A 202 37.35 -2.20 23.32
C SER A 202 37.55 -3.58 22.68
N GLY A 203 38.66 -3.90 22.00
CA GLY A 203 40.04 -3.43 22.16
C GLY A 203 40.86 -4.53 22.83
N SER A 204 41.70 -5.23 22.09
CA SER A 204 42.79 -6.03 22.66
C SER A 204 43.92 -6.22 21.66
N ALA A 205 45.09 -5.75 22.05
CA ALA A 205 46.38 -5.94 21.38
C ALA A 205 47.23 -6.86 22.26
N SER A 206 48.01 -7.75 21.65
CA SER A 206 49.15 -8.38 22.30
C SER A 206 50.22 -8.77 21.29
N THR A 207 51.45 -8.69 21.78
CA THR A 207 52.75 -8.53 21.14
C THR A 207 53.47 -9.84 20.76
N ALA A 208 54.23 -9.75 19.65
CA ALA A 208 55.59 -10.23 19.37
C ALA A 208 56.07 -11.65 19.76
N ALA A 209 56.63 -12.36 18.77
CA ALA A 209 57.89 -13.13 18.92
C ALA A 209 58.56 -13.32 17.55
N GLU A 210 59.85 -12.98 17.47
CA GLU A 210 60.72 -13.09 16.30
C GLU A 210 61.19 -14.54 16.06
N ALA A 211 61.29 -14.93 14.80
CA ALA A 211 62.16 -16.01 14.34
C ALA A 211 62.68 -15.68 12.93
N ASN A 212 63.96 -15.32 12.84
CA ASN A 212 64.70 -15.08 11.61
C ASN A 212 65.07 -16.39 10.92
N GLY A 213 65.07 -16.43 9.58
CA GLY A 213 65.98 -17.32 8.86
C GLY A 213 65.61 -17.80 7.45
N GLU A 214 64.33 -17.79 7.04
CA GLU A 214 63.90 -18.33 5.73
C GLU A 214 62.69 -17.58 5.12
N ALA A 215 62.50 -16.32 5.54
CA ALA A 215 61.22 -15.62 5.40
C ALA A 215 60.95 -14.96 4.02
N ALA A 216 61.96 -14.76 3.17
CA ALA A 216 61.81 -13.95 1.95
C ALA A 216 61.04 -14.69 0.83
N LEU A 217 61.36 -15.96 0.56
CA LEU A 217 60.65 -16.79 -0.44
C LEU A 217 59.32 -17.36 0.10
N SER A 218 59.23 -17.53 1.43
CA SER A 218 58.01 -17.96 2.11
C SER A 218 56.95 -16.85 2.16
N GLY A 219 57.37 -15.59 2.38
CA GLY A 219 56.49 -14.43 2.39
C GLY A 219 55.80 -14.17 1.06
N GLU A 220 56.51 -14.36 -0.06
CA GLU A 220 55.95 -14.18 -1.41
C GLU A 220 54.87 -15.23 -1.73
N ARG A 221 55.10 -16.50 -1.38
CA ARG A 221 54.08 -17.56 -1.48
C ARG A 221 52.89 -17.35 -0.54
N LEU A 222 53.11 -16.73 0.62
CA LEU A 222 52.04 -16.42 1.58
C LEU A 222 51.16 -15.27 1.08
N GLN A 223 51.78 -14.26 0.44
CA GLN A 223 51.07 -13.18 -0.25
C GLN A 223 50.29 -13.71 -1.46
N GLU A 224 50.86 -14.62 -2.24
CA GLU A 224 50.19 -15.28 -3.37
C GLU A 224 48.95 -16.05 -2.90
N LYS A 225 49.08 -16.89 -1.86
CA LYS A 225 47.93 -17.60 -1.26
C LYS A 225 46.85 -16.65 -0.75
N GLN A 226 47.26 -15.54 -0.13
CA GLN A 226 46.33 -14.52 0.33
C GLN A 226 45.64 -13.79 -0.82
N ALA A 227 46.34 -13.58 -1.95
CA ALA A 227 45.77 -12.99 -3.15
C ALA A 227 44.77 -13.94 -3.83
N ILE A 228 45.08 -15.23 -3.93
CA ILE A 228 44.17 -16.26 -4.46
C ILE A 228 42.92 -16.35 -3.60
N ALA A 229 43.05 -16.45 -2.27
CA ALA A 229 41.90 -16.48 -1.38
C ALA A 229 41.01 -15.22 -1.48
N LYS A 230 41.62 -14.04 -1.70
CA LYS A 230 40.87 -12.80 -1.97
C LYS A 230 40.14 -12.85 -3.31
N LEU A 231 40.76 -13.39 -4.36
CA LEU A 231 40.12 -13.55 -5.67
C LEU A 231 38.97 -14.54 -5.62
N GLU A 232 39.13 -15.68 -4.94
CA GLU A 232 38.06 -16.66 -4.73
C GLU A 232 36.89 -16.06 -3.95
N ALA A 233 37.17 -15.30 -2.88
CA ALA A 233 36.14 -14.60 -2.11
C ALA A 233 35.41 -13.54 -2.96
N LEU A 234 36.13 -12.81 -3.82
CA LEU A 234 35.53 -11.86 -4.75
C LEU A 234 34.67 -12.57 -5.80
N GLN A 235 35.13 -13.69 -6.34
CA GLN A 235 34.37 -14.48 -7.31
C GLN A 235 33.08 -15.04 -6.70
N LEU A 236 33.15 -15.57 -5.47
CA LEU A 236 31.98 -16.02 -4.72
C LEU A 236 30.99 -14.86 -4.54
N ARG A 237 31.47 -13.70 -4.07
CA ARG A 237 30.64 -12.51 -3.90
C ARG A 237 30.03 -12.01 -5.20
N MET A 238 30.73 -12.10 -6.33
CA MET A 238 30.14 -11.77 -7.63
C MET A 238 29.01 -12.73 -8.00
N SER A 239 29.18 -14.03 -7.79
CA SER A 239 28.12 -15.01 -8.06
C SER A 239 26.87 -14.82 -7.17
N GLU A 240 27.06 -14.42 -5.92
CA GLU A 240 25.97 -14.02 -5.01
C GLU A 240 25.23 -12.78 -5.51
N ILE A 241 25.97 -11.79 -6.02
CA ILE A 241 25.38 -10.59 -6.61
C ILE A 241 24.59 -10.93 -7.89
N GLU A 242 25.12 -11.80 -8.74
CA GLU A 242 24.45 -12.25 -9.98
C GLU A 242 23.15 -13.01 -9.68
N THR A 243 23.17 -13.92 -8.71
CA THR A 243 21.97 -14.66 -8.28
C THR A 243 20.94 -13.72 -7.65
N TRP A 244 21.39 -12.74 -6.85
CA TRP A 244 20.51 -11.70 -6.32
C TRP A 244 19.87 -10.87 -7.44
N PHE A 245 20.63 -10.41 -8.45
CA PHE A 245 20.08 -9.68 -9.58
C PHE A 245 19.08 -10.51 -10.41
N ALA A 246 19.34 -11.81 -10.57
CA ALA A 246 18.41 -12.71 -11.26
C ALA A 246 17.09 -12.83 -10.48
N SER A 247 17.17 -12.97 -9.15
CA SER A 247 16.01 -12.98 -8.27
C SER A 247 15.19 -11.70 -8.38
N VAL A 248 15.84 -10.53 -8.28
CA VAL A 248 15.17 -9.22 -8.39
C VAL A 248 14.51 -9.04 -9.76
N LYS A 249 15.14 -9.50 -10.85
CA LYS A 249 14.54 -9.46 -12.19
C LYS A 249 13.31 -10.35 -12.31
N ALA A 250 13.36 -11.55 -11.72
CA ALA A 250 12.23 -12.47 -11.72
C ALA A 250 11.05 -11.90 -10.91
N GLU A 251 11.33 -11.30 -9.76
CA GLU A 251 10.35 -10.61 -8.92
C GLU A 251 9.70 -9.43 -9.66
N ALA A 252 10.51 -8.57 -10.29
CA ALA A 252 9.99 -7.44 -11.08
C ALA A 252 9.13 -7.88 -12.27
N ALA A 253 9.45 -9.01 -12.90
CA ALA A 253 8.64 -9.59 -13.96
C ALA A 253 7.29 -10.12 -13.44
N GLY A 254 7.31 -10.82 -12.30
CA GLY A 254 6.09 -11.28 -11.63
C GLY A 254 5.19 -10.12 -11.20
N GLU A 255 5.78 -9.06 -10.63
CA GLU A 255 5.05 -7.86 -10.23
C GLU A 255 4.42 -7.14 -11.43
N ARG A 256 5.11 -7.09 -12.57
CA ARG A 256 4.55 -6.55 -13.82
C ARG A 256 3.35 -7.36 -14.29
N GLN A 257 3.45 -8.68 -14.27
CA GLN A 257 2.35 -9.57 -14.66
C GLN A 257 1.13 -9.40 -13.75
N MET A 258 1.33 -9.30 -12.43
CA MET A 258 0.26 -9.05 -11.47
C MET A 258 -0.43 -7.72 -11.72
N ARG A 259 0.33 -6.65 -12.01
CA ARG A 259 -0.24 -5.35 -12.40
C ARG A 259 -1.05 -5.43 -13.69
N GLU A 260 -0.57 -6.16 -14.70
CA GLU A 260 -1.31 -6.36 -15.95
C GLU A 260 -2.62 -7.13 -15.72
N GLN A 261 -2.61 -8.16 -14.87
CA GLN A 261 -3.83 -8.88 -14.49
C GLN A 261 -4.81 -8.00 -13.71
N ALA A 262 -4.31 -7.20 -12.76
CA ALA A 262 -5.13 -6.25 -12.01
C ALA A 262 -5.77 -5.20 -12.93
N ASN A 263 -5.00 -4.65 -13.88
CA ASN A 263 -5.52 -3.71 -14.88
C ASN A 263 -6.59 -4.34 -15.76
N SER A 264 -6.39 -5.58 -16.20
CA SER A 264 -7.39 -6.33 -17.00
C SER A 264 -8.70 -6.53 -16.21
N ARG A 265 -8.61 -6.93 -14.93
CA ARG A 265 -9.78 -7.06 -14.06
C ARG A 265 -10.49 -5.72 -13.85
N SER A 266 -9.74 -4.65 -13.63
CA SER A 266 -10.27 -3.29 -13.48
C SER A 266 -11.04 -2.85 -14.73
N LEU A 267 -10.51 -3.13 -15.92
CA LEU A 267 -11.16 -2.78 -17.19
C LEU A 267 -12.48 -3.54 -17.38
N MET A 268 -12.50 -4.85 -17.10
CA MET A 268 -13.75 -5.64 -17.16
C MET A 268 -14.81 -5.12 -16.18
N LEU A 269 -14.41 -4.74 -14.96
CA LEU A 269 -15.34 -4.15 -13.98
C LEU A 269 -15.85 -2.79 -14.45
N GLN A 270 -15.00 -1.96 -15.04
CA GLN A 270 -15.39 -0.68 -15.61
C GLN A 270 -16.42 -0.85 -16.72
N GLU A 271 -16.19 -1.77 -17.66
CA GLU A 271 -17.16 -2.09 -18.72
C GLU A 271 -18.50 -2.57 -18.15
N ARG A 272 -18.47 -3.39 -17.11
CA ARG A 272 -19.68 -3.87 -16.43
C ARG A 272 -20.45 -2.72 -15.78
N CYS A 273 -19.76 -1.78 -15.12
CA CYS A 273 -20.37 -0.58 -14.55
C CYS A 273 -21.04 0.28 -15.64
N VAL A 274 -20.39 0.47 -16.78
CA VAL A 274 -20.96 1.21 -17.91
C VAL A 274 -22.24 0.54 -18.41
N ARG A 275 -22.24 -0.79 -18.60
CA ARG A 275 -23.46 -1.52 -19.03
C ARG A 275 -24.59 -1.40 -18.01
N PHE A 276 -24.30 -1.47 -16.72
CA PHE A 276 -25.32 -1.27 -15.68
C PHE A 276 -25.85 0.16 -15.66
N GLN A 277 -24.99 1.15 -15.90
CA GLN A 277 -25.41 2.55 -16.03
C GLN A 277 -26.36 2.74 -17.22
N GLU A 278 -26.03 2.18 -18.39
CA GLU A 278 -26.92 2.22 -19.56
C GLU A 278 -28.28 1.55 -19.29
N GLN A 279 -28.29 0.43 -18.57
CA GLN A 279 -29.53 -0.24 -18.19
C GLN A 279 -30.38 0.60 -17.24
N LEU A 280 -29.76 1.27 -16.26
CA LEU A 280 -30.46 2.18 -15.36
C LEU A 280 -31.07 3.36 -16.11
N GLU A 281 -30.33 3.96 -17.04
CA GLU A 281 -30.84 5.06 -17.88
C GLU A 281 -32.03 4.62 -18.74
N ARG A 282 -31.97 3.43 -19.35
CA ARG A 282 -33.11 2.85 -20.10
C ARG A 282 -34.33 2.64 -19.21
N LEU A 283 -34.16 2.07 -18.02
CA LEU A 283 -35.27 1.86 -17.08
C LEU A 283 -35.85 3.18 -16.57
N GLN A 284 -35.00 4.20 -16.33
CA GLN A 284 -35.46 5.53 -15.92
C GLN A 284 -36.30 6.21 -17.02
N THR A 285 -35.85 6.13 -18.27
CA THR A 285 -36.60 6.69 -19.41
C THR A 285 -37.94 5.97 -19.62
N GLU A 286 -37.97 4.63 -19.49
CA GLU A 286 -39.21 3.85 -19.55
C GLU A 286 -40.16 4.19 -18.40
N ASN A 287 -39.64 4.32 -17.17
CA ASN A 287 -40.43 4.70 -16.01
C ASN A 287 -41.03 6.10 -16.16
N ALA A 288 -40.27 7.06 -16.68
CA ALA A 288 -40.76 8.40 -16.99
C ALA A 288 -41.88 8.37 -18.05
N ALA A 289 -41.71 7.59 -19.11
CA ALA A 289 -42.72 7.41 -20.15
C ALA A 289 -44.00 6.74 -19.63
N LEU A 290 -43.88 5.75 -18.73
CA LEU A 290 -45.02 5.13 -18.05
C LEU A 290 -45.76 6.12 -17.15
N ARG A 291 -45.02 6.92 -16.36
CA ARG A 291 -45.61 7.96 -15.51
C ARG A 291 -46.38 9.00 -16.31
N SER A 292 -45.85 9.43 -17.46
CA SER A 292 -46.56 10.33 -18.38
C SER A 292 -47.88 9.71 -18.86
N ARG A 293 -47.84 8.46 -19.33
CA ARG A 293 -49.05 7.75 -19.79
C ARG A 293 -50.11 7.60 -18.69
N VAL A 294 -49.68 7.31 -17.45
CA VAL A 294 -50.59 7.22 -16.30
C VAL A 294 -51.22 8.58 -15.99
N ALA A 295 -50.44 9.67 -16.08
CA ALA A 295 -50.97 11.02 -15.91
C ALA A 295 -52.01 11.38 -16.98
N ASP A 296 -51.76 11.04 -18.25
CA ASP A 296 -52.68 11.30 -19.36
C ASP A 296 -54.01 10.55 -19.17
N VAL A 297 -53.96 9.27 -18.79
CA VAL A 297 -55.15 8.46 -18.48
C VAL A 297 -55.92 9.07 -17.29
N GLY A 298 -55.22 9.48 -16.22
CA GLY A 298 -55.86 10.12 -15.07
C GLY A 298 -56.52 11.47 -15.40
N VAL A 299 -56.03 12.20 -16.40
CA VAL A 299 -56.67 13.43 -16.91
C VAL A 299 -57.90 13.10 -17.75
N ALA A 300 -57.83 12.09 -18.62
CA ALA A 300 -58.96 11.63 -19.42
C ALA A 300 -60.13 11.17 -18.54
N GLU A 301 -59.84 10.40 -17.48
CA GLU A 301 -60.86 9.97 -16.52
C GLU A 301 -61.53 11.15 -15.79
N LYS A 302 -60.75 12.14 -15.36
CA LYS A 302 -61.28 13.32 -14.66
C LYS A 302 -62.12 14.24 -15.55
N THR A 303 -61.82 14.29 -16.84
CA THR A 303 -62.50 15.19 -17.79
C THR A 303 -63.74 14.56 -18.42
N GLY A 304 -64.04 13.28 -18.14
CA GLY A 304 -65.24 12.60 -18.63
C GLY A 304 -65.26 12.36 -20.13
N LEU A 305 -64.12 12.55 -20.81
CA LEU A 305 -63.91 12.19 -22.20
C LEU A 305 -63.77 10.66 -22.29
N LYS A 306 -64.87 10.00 -22.64
CA LYS A 306 -64.89 8.58 -23.00
C LYS A 306 -64.56 8.38 -24.47
#